data_AF-A0A1C6ERU3-F1
#
_entry.id   AF-A0A1C6ERU3-F1
#
_cell.length_a   1.000
_cell.length_b   1.000
_cell.length_c   1.000
_cell.angle_alpha   90.00
_cell.angle_beta   90.00
_cell.angle_gamma   90.00
#
_symmetry.space_group_name_H-M   'P 1'
#
loop_
_entity.id
_entity.type
_entity.pdbx_description
1 polymer ?
#
loop_
_entity_poly.entity_id
_entity_poly.type
_entity_poly.pdbx_seq_one_letter_code
_entity_poly.pdbx_strand_id
1 'polypeptide(L)'
;MKKLCNHPEPLCRCIDWKDEDFDVEIDHLIHNFEFLRFALEYEALEPGKEVQMCELGRCRICGGRICYGTSLMAAGPTHDLMDGLYRRTLQRWRLKKRPLPDGAGSFEELFVSMFHEEDWEAVRSWLTQARSEGRLQECPDVGNEV
;
A
#
# COMPACT_ATOMS: atom_id res chain seq x y z
N MET A 1 12.36 17.76 -8.82
CA MET A 1 12.88 16.79 -7.82
C MET A 1 11.69 16.25 -7.08
N LYS A 2 11.34 14.98 -7.29
CA LYS A 2 10.20 14.35 -6.64
C LYS A 2 10.60 14.06 -5.19
N LYS A 3 9.80 14.53 -4.23
CA LYS A 3 10.08 14.32 -2.80
C LYS A 3 9.89 12.83 -2.53
N LEU A 4 10.97 12.09 -2.35
CA LEU A 4 10.91 10.81 -1.65
C LEU A 4 10.15 11.07 -0.34
N CYS A 5 9.14 10.25 -0.03
CA CYS A 5 8.35 10.37 1.19
C CYS A 5 9.29 10.40 2.41
N ASN A 6 9.65 11.61 2.86
CA ASN A 6 10.42 11.82 4.07
C ASN A 6 9.51 11.46 5.22
N HIS A 7 9.69 10.27 5.79
CA HIS A 7 8.96 9.82 6.96
C HIS A 7 9.77 10.27 8.19
N PRO A 8 9.40 11.39 8.85
CA PRO A 8 10.21 11.97 9.91
C PRO A 8 10.23 11.13 11.20
N GLU A 9 9.34 10.14 11.31
CA GLU A 9 9.20 9.30 12.48
C GLU A 9 10.24 8.16 12.46
N PRO A 10 10.94 7.91 13.58
CA PRO A 10 11.90 6.82 13.66
C PRO A 10 11.19 5.46 13.48
N LEU A 11 11.90 4.50 12.90
CA LEU A 11 11.44 3.11 12.81
C LEU A 11 11.19 2.53 14.22
N CYS A 12 10.32 1.53 14.29
CA CYS A 12 10.10 0.76 15.51
C CYS A 12 11.44 0.27 16.08
N ARG A 13 11.66 0.49 17.37
CA ARG A 13 12.89 0.12 18.10
C ARG A 13 12.74 -1.18 18.90
N CYS A 14 11.58 -1.84 18.82
CA CYS A 14 11.31 -3.10 19.50
C CYS A 14 11.86 -4.32 18.75
N ILE A 15 12.24 -4.14 17.47
CA ILE A 15 12.80 -5.16 16.59
C ILE A 15 14.14 -4.61 16.10
N ASP A 16 15.20 -5.43 16.13
CA ASP A 16 16.39 -5.17 15.34
C ASP A 16 16.21 -5.66 13.89
N TRP A 17 15.64 -4.78 13.05
CA TRP A 17 15.30 -5.05 11.65
C TRP A 17 16.45 -5.54 10.74
N LYS A 18 17.69 -5.59 11.23
CA LYS A 18 18.85 -6.07 10.47
C LYS A 18 19.25 -7.51 10.79
N ASP A 19 18.87 -8.03 11.96
CA ASP A 19 19.43 -9.27 12.51
C ASP A 19 18.42 -10.09 13.34
N GLU A 20 17.17 -9.63 13.47
CA GLU A 20 16.11 -10.40 14.14
C GLU A 20 15.62 -11.58 13.30
N ASP A 21 15.15 -12.61 14.01
CA ASP A 21 14.46 -13.74 13.40
C ASP A 21 13.13 -13.29 12.80
N PHE A 22 12.85 -13.74 11.58
CA PHE A 22 11.59 -13.48 10.88
C PHE A 22 10.35 -13.82 11.72
N ASP A 23 10.40 -14.91 12.51
CA ASP A 23 9.29 -15.29 13.37
C ASP A 23 9.03 -14.25 14.48
N VAL A 24 10.09 -13.64 15.02
CA VAL A 24 10.01 -12.57 16.03
C VAL A 24 9.44 -11.29 15.40
N GLU A 25 9.88 -10.95 14.19
CA GLU A 25 9.33 -9.80 13.46
C GLU A 25 7.83 -9.97 13.22
N ILE A 26 7.41 -11.15 12.72
CA ILE A 26 6.00 -11.44 12.43
C ILE A 26 5.15 -11.45 13.71
N ASP A 27 5.61 -12.09 14.78
CA ASP A 27 4.90 -12.09 16.06
C ASP A 27 4.70 -10.65 16.58
N HIS A 28 5.75 -9.83 16.52
CA HIS A 28 5.67 -8.45 16.95
C HIS A 28 4.71 -7.64 16.09
N LEU A 29 4.71 -7.84 14.77
CA LEU A 29 3.77 -7.19 13.86
C LEU A 29 2.32 -7.59 14.15
N ILE A 30 2.04 -8.87 14.39
CA ILE A 30 0.68 -9.36 14.67
C ILE A 30 0.10 -8.70 15.93
N HIS A 31 0.90 -8.58 16.98
CA HIS A 31 0.43 -8.13 18.29
C HIS A 31 0.50 -6.60 18.47
N ASN A 32 1.50 -5.95 17.89
CA ASN A 32 1.85 -4.56 18.21
C ASN A 32 1.69 -3.59 17.05
N PHE A 33 1.25 -4.03 15.87
CA PHE A 33 1.01 -3.14 14.74
C PHE A 33 -0.37 -2.47 14.82
N GLU A 34 -0.36 -1.16 14.92
CA GLU A 34 -1.53 -0.32 14.68
C GLU A 34 -1.47 0.24 13.26
N PHE A 35 -2.45 -0.12 12.43
CA PHE A 35 -2.55 0.37 11.06
C PHE A 35 -2.92 1.85 11.03
N LEU A 36 -2.23 2.63 10.20
CA LEU A 36 -2.55 4.03 9.96
C LEU A 36 -3.10 4.26 8.56
N ARG A 37 -2.32 3.90 7.53
CA ARG A 37 -2.69 4.12 6.13
C ARG A 37 -1.90 3.21 5.21
N PHE A 38 -2.34 3.12 3.96
CA PHE A 38 -1.47 2.67 2.89
C PHE A 38 -0.60 3.85 2.42
N ALA A 39 0.62 3.55 2.00
CA ALA A 39 1.55 4.54 1.45
C ALA A 39 2.35 3.91 0.32
N LEU A 40 2.72 4.74 -0.67
CA LEU A 40 3.67 4.37 -1.70
C LEU A 40 4.98 5.14 -1.50
N GLU A 41 6.07 4.47 -1.79
CA GLU A 41 7.39 5.09 -1.94
C GLU A 41 7.91 4.76 -3.34
N TYR A 42 8.04 5.80 -4.16
CA TYR A 42 8.47 5.69 -5.55
C TYR A 42 9.10 6.99 -6.04
N GLU A 43 10.04 6.88 -6.96
CA GLU A 43 10.54 8.04 -7.71
C GLU A 43 9.60 8.38 -8.86
N ALA A 44 9.14 7.41 -9.65
CA ALA A 44 8.28 7.66 -10.80
C ALA A 44 7.42 6.44 -11.10
N LEU A 45 6.20 6.66 -11.61
CA LEU A 45 5.30 5.61 -12.08
C LEU A 45 5.63 5.19 -13.52
N GLU A 46 6.91 4.87 -13.76
CA GLU A 46 7.46 4.54 -15.07
C GLU A 46 7.92 3.07 -15.13
N PRO A 47 7.87 2.42 -16.31
CA PRO A 47 8.39 1.08 -16.48
C PRO A 47 9.85 0.96 -16.03
N GLY A 48 10.18 -0.12 -15.34
CA GLY A 48 11.52 -0.38 -14.79
C GLY A 48 11.85 0.37 -13.50
N LYS A 49 10.96 1.25 -13.00
CA LYS A 49 11.09 1.85 -11.67
C LYS A 49 10.44 0.97 -10.62
N GLU A 50 11.05 0.93 -9.44
CA GLU A 50 10.51 0.24 -8.29
C GLU A 50 9.49 1.13 -7.57
N VAL A 51 8.36 0.52 -7.19
CA VAL A 51 7.34 1.13 -6.34
C VAL A 51 7.17 0.26 -5.11
N GLN A 52 7.48 0.83 -3.94
CA GLN A 52 7.26 0.18 -2.66
C GLN A 52 5.85 0.48 -2.16
N MET A 53 5.03 -0.54 -1.94
CA MET A 53 3.72 -0.40 -1.33
C MET A 53 3.78 -0.83 0.14
N CYS A 54 3.58 0.13 1.05
CA CYS A 54 3.59 -0.08 2.50
C CYS A 54 2.16 -0.07 3.08
N GLU A 55 1.84 -1.04 3.95
CA GLU A 55 0.93 -0.78 5.06
C GLU A 55 1.72 -0.03 6.12
N LEU A 56 1.48 1.28 6.23
CA LEU A 56 2.12 2.12 7.20
C LEU A 56 1.35 2.05 8.52
N GLY A 57 2.07 1.81 9.60
CA GLY A 57 1.52 1.76 10.93
C GLY A 57 2.48 2.24 12.00
N ARG A 58 2.03 2.15 13.25
CA ARG A 58 2.83 2.45 14.43
C ARG A 58 2.89 1.24 15.34
N CYS A 59 4.03 1.07 16.00
CA CYS A 59 4.19 0.13 17.09
C CYS A 59 3.42 0.65 18.32
N ARG A 60 2.52 -0.16 18.86
CA ARG A 60 1.77 0.14 20.11
C ARG A 60 2.65 0.26 21.34
N ILE A 61 3.85 -0.33 21.32
CA ILE A 61 4.80 -0.32 22.44
C ILE A 61 5.65 0.95 22.41
N CYS A 62 6.36 1.19 21.31
CA CYS A 62 7.34 2.28 21.23
C CYS A 62 6.89 3.52 20.45
N GLY A 63 5.71 3.48 19.82
CA GLY A 63 5.20 4.54 18.94
C GLY A 63 5.94 4.68 17.59
N GLY A 64 6.99 3.89 17.37
CA GLY A 64 7.81 3.96 16.16
C GLY A 64 7.08 3.48 14.92
N ARG A 65 7.50 3.97 13.76
CA ARG A 65 6.92 3.66 12.45
C ARG A 65 7.23 2.22 12.04
N ILE A 66 6.24 1.55 11.48
CA ILE A 66 6.39 0.25 10.85
C ILE A 66 5.86 0.38 9.41
N CYS A 67 6.68 0.01 8.42
CA CYS A 67 6.19 -0.28 7.07
C CYS A 67 6.24 -1.79 6.87
N TYR A 68 5.09 -2.39 6.59
CA TYR A 68 4.99 -3.78 6.16
C TYR A 68 4.42 -3.81 4.74
N GLY A 69 5.23 -4.22 3.77
CA GLY A 69 4.95 -3.91 2.37
C GLY A 69 5.40 -4.97 1.39
N THR A 70 5.25 -4.65 0.11
CA THR A 70 5.81 -5.45 -0.98
C THR A 70 6.36 -4.50 -2.02
N SER A 71 7.56 -4.80 -2.53
CA SER A 71 8.10 -4.15 -3.71
C SER A 71 7.34 -4.60 -4.95
N LEU A 72 6.92 -3.66 -5.77
CA LEU A 72 6.46 -3.92 -7.12
C LEU A 72 7.48 -3.33 -8.09
N MET A 73 8.02 -4.18 -8.95
CA MET A 73 8.71 -3.70 -10.15
C MET A 73 7.65 -3.35 -11.18
N ALA A 74 7.75 -2.17 -11.78
CA ALA A 74 7.00 -1.82 -12.97
C ALA A 74 7.51 -2.66 -14.17
N ALA A 75 7.18 -3.97 -14.18
CA ALA A 75 7.68 -4.92 -15.16
C ALA A 75 7.01 -4.81 -16.55
N GLY A 76 6.13 -3.82 -16.74
CA GLY A 76 5.34 -3.60 -17.94
C GLY A 76 4.89 -2.14 -18.08
N PRO A 77 4.00 -1.82 -19.03
CA PRO A 77 3.38 -0.51 -19.17
C PRO A 77 2.83 0.03 -17.84
N THR A 78 2.79 1.35 -17.66
CA THR A 78 2.28 2.02 -16.44
C THR A 78 0.92 1.49 -15.99
N HIS A 79 0.09 1.09 -16.95
CA HIS A 79 -1.23 0.53 -16.72
C HIS A 79 -1.19 -0.83 -15.97
N ASP A 80 -0.23 -1.71 -16.28
CA ASP A 80 -0.03 -2.98 -15.56
C ASP A 80 0.40 -2.75 -14.10
N LEU A 81 1.25 -1.74 -13.87
CA LEU A 81 1.65 -1.31 -12.53
C LEU A 81 0.43 -0.82 -11.75
N MET A 82 -0.36 0.07 -12.33
CA MET A 82 -1.55 0.63 -11.68
C MET A 82 -2.61 -0.45 -11.39
N ASP A 83 -2.84 -1.38 -12.33
CA ASP A 83 -3.73 -2.53 -12.13
C ASP A 83 -3.22 -3.46 -11.02
N GLY A 84 -1.89 -3.64 -10.93
CA GLY A 84 -1.25 -4.40 -9.85
C GLY A 84 -1.40 -3.73 -8.49
N LEU A 85 -1.13 -2.43 -8.40
CA LEU A 85 -1.26 -1.63 -7.18
C LEU A 85 -2.70 -1.59 -6.69
N TYR A 86 -3.66 -1.36 -7.58
CA TYR A 86 -5.08 -1.30 -7.25
C TYR A 86 -5.57 -2.63 -6.68
N ARG A 87 -5.31 -3.75 -7.39
CA ARG A 87 -5.72 -5.09 -6.93
C ARG A 87 -5.10 -5.46 -5.60
N ARG A 88 -3.80 -5.21 -5.40
CA ARG A 88 -3.12 -5.53 -4.13
C ARG A 88 -3.64 -4.68 -2.97
N THR A 89 -3.87 -3.39 -3.19
CA THR A 89 -4.43 -2.50 -2.17
C THR A 89 -5.84 -2.94 -1.79
N LEU A 90 -6.68 -3.25 -2.79
CA LEU A 90 -8.04 -3.72 -2.57
C LEU A 90 -8.08 -5.03 -1.78
N GLN A 91 -7.24 -6.00 -2.17
CA GLN A 91 -7.12 -7.27 -1.47
C GLN A 91 -6.73 -7.08 0.00
N ARG A 92 -5.70 -6.27 0.28
CA ARG A 92 -5.24 -6.01 1.66
C ARG A 92 -6.28 -5.25 2.48
N TRP A 93 -6.95 -4.26 1.88
CA TRP A 93 -8.00 -3.49 2.53
C TRP A 93 -9.18 -4.39 2.95
N ARG A 94 -9.63 -5.28 2.05
CA ARG A 94 -10.72 -6.23 2.31
C ARG A 94 -10.36 -7.32 3.31
N LEU A 95 -9.26 -8.04 3.09
CA LEU A 95 -8.88 -9.19 3.93
C LEU A 95 -8.71 -8.79 5.40
N LYS A 96 -8.13 -7.63 5.65
CA LYS A 96 -7.87 -7.14 7.00
C LYS A 96 -8.98 -6.24 7.55
N LYS A 97 -10.10 -6.10 6.82
CA LYS A 97 -11.24 -5.22 7.16
C LYS A 97 -10.78 -3.85 7.65
N ARG A 98 -9.81 -3.25 6.95
CA ARG A 98 -9.16 -2.02 7.41
C ARG A 98 -10.16 -0.86 7.37
N PRO A 99 -10.16 0.03 8.38
CA PRO A 99 -10.97 1.23 8.32
C PRO A 99 -10.51 2.11 7.16
N LEU A 100 -11.42 2.92 6.64
CA LEU A 100 -11.03 4.04 5.80
C LEU A 100 -10.26 5.05 6.66
N PRO A 101 -9.17 5.64 6.14
CA PRO A 101 -8.53 6.78 6.80
C PRO A 101 -9.53 7.90 7.05
N ASP A 102 -9.29 8.69 8.10
CA ASP A 102 -10.11 9.87 8.39
C ASP A 102 -10.18 10.80 7.16
N GLY A 103 -11.39 11.05 6.68
CA GLY A 103 -11.64 11.90 5.50
C GLY A 103 -11.77 11.16 4.16
N ALA A 104 -11.50 9.85 4.08
CA ALA A 104 -11.80 9.05 2.89
C ALA A 104 -13.23 8.49 2.97
N GLY A 105 -14.07 8.81 1.99
CA GLY A 105 -15.42 8.30 1.83
C GLY A 105 -15.53 7.02 0.99
N SER A 106 -14.45 6.63 0.29
CA SER A 106 -14.42 5.44 -0.56
C SER A 106 -13.03 4.80 -0.63
N PHE A 107 -12.96 3.56 -1.12
CA PHE A 107 -11.70 2.88 -1.38
C PHE A 107 -10.86 3.61 -2.44
N GLU A 108 -11.51 4.18 -3.46
CA GLU A 108 -10.85 4.92 -4.53
C GLU A 108 -10.18 6.19 -4.01
N GLU A 109 -10.80 6.90 -3.07
CA GLU A 109 -10.18 8.04 -2.40
C GLU A 109 -8.97 7.62 -1.55
N LEU A 110 -9.09 6.51 -0.81
CA LEU A 110 -7.96 5.90 -0.11
C LEU A 110 -6.83 5.58 -1.10
N PHE A 111 -7.14 4.93 -2.23
CA PHE A 111 -6.16 4.54 -3.23
C PHE A 111 -5.43 5.76 -3.81
N VAL A 112 -6.16 6.81 -4.20
CA VAL A 112 -5.56 8.06 -4.69
C VAL A 112 -4.67 8.71 -3.63
N SER A 113 -5.07 8.70 -2.36
CA SER A 113 -4.31 9.31 -1.26
C SER A 113 -2.93 8.67 -1.02
N MET A 114 -2.69 7.47 -1.56
CA MET A 114 -1.40 6.79 -1.45
C MET A 114 -0.32 7.39 -2.36
N PHE A 115 -0.72 8.10 -3.41
CA PHE A 115 0.17 8.69 -4.41
C PHE A 115 0.58 10.12 -4.01
N HIS A 116 1.68 10.60 -4.58
CA HIS A 116 2.06 12.00 -4.48
C HIS A 116 0.96 12.91 -5.06
N GLU A 117 0.75 14.08 -4.45
CA GLU A 117 -0.29 15.03 -4.87
C GLU A 117 -0.22 15.39 -6.36
N GLU A 118 1.00 15.49 -6.90
CA GLU A 118 1.29 15.76 -8.31
C GLU A 118 0.71 14.69 -9.25
N ASP A 119 0.56 13.45 -8.79
CA ASP A 119 0.08 12.31 -9.58
C ASP A 119 -1.44 12.09 -9.44
N TRP A 120 -2.14 12.79 -8.54
CA TRP A 120 -3.54 12.52 -8.22
C TRP A 120 -4.48 12.63 -9.42
N GLU A 121 -4.28 13.62 -10.29
CA GLU A 121 -5.11 13.79 -11.49
C GLU A 121 -4.94 12.61 -12.46
N ALA A 122 -3.70 12.17 -12.68
CA ALA A 122 -3.39 11.04 -13.54
C ALA A 122 -4.00 9.73 -13.00
N VAL A 123 -3.91 9.51 -11.67
CA VAL A 123 -4.49 8.34 -11.01
C VAL A 123 -6.02 8.34 -11.09
N ARG A 124 -6.66 9.50 -10.88
CA ARG A 124 -8.12 9.63 -11.01
C ARG A 124 -8.60 9.40 -12.44
N SER A 125 -7.89 9.95 -13.42
CA SER A 125 -8.18 9.72 -14.84
C SER A 125 -8.06 8.23 -15.19
N TRP A 126 -6.99 7.59 -14.71
CA TRP A 126 -6.80 6.15 -14.87
C TRP A 126 -7.93 5.33 -14.22
N LEU A 127 -8.42 5.70 -13.02
CA LEU A 127 -9.56 5.02 -12.38
C LEU A 127 -10.84 5.12 -13.21
N THR A 128 -11.13 6.29 -13.78
CA THR A 128 -12.28 6.49 -14.66
C THR A 128 -12.17 5.62 -15.92
N GLN A 129 -10.99 5.61 -16.54
CA GLN A 129 -10.72 4.79 -17.72
C GLN A 129 -10.84 3.30 -17.39
N ALA A 130 -10.18 2.81 -16.33
CA ALA A 130 -10.20 1.41 -15.92
C ALA A 130 -11.60 0.89 -15.62
N ARG A 131 -12.46 1.74 -15.05
CA ARG A 131 -13.88 1.43 -14.82
C ARG A 131 -14.65 1.30 -16.13
N SER A 132 -14.46 2.24 -17.06
CA SER A 132 -15.13 2.21 -18.36
C SER A 132 -14.73 0.99 -19.20
N GLU A 133 -13.50 0.51 -19.03
CA GLU A 133 -12.94 -0.66 -19.71
C GLU A 133 -13.24 -1.98 -18.97
N GLY A 134 -13.91 -1.95 -17.82
CA GLY A 134 -14.21 -3.15 -17.03
C GLY A 134 -12.99 -3.81 -16.37
N ARG A 135 -11.83 -3.14 -16.34
CA ARG A 135 -10.59 -3.70 -15.76
C ARG A 135 -10.59 -3.76 -14.24
N LEU A 136 -11.41 -2.93 -13.61
CA LEU A 136 -11.63 -2.97 -12.16
C LEU A 136 -12.66 -4.04 -11.76
N GLN A 137 -13.22 -4.78 -12.73
CA GLN A 137 -14.17 -5.85 -12.47
C GLN A 137 -13.43 -7.07 -11.91
N GLU A 138 -13.89 -7.51 -10.74
CA GLU A 138 -13.21 -8.54 -9.97
C GLU A 138 -13.42 -9.92 -10.60
N CYS A 139 -12.40 -10.79 -10.54
CA CYS A 139 -12.66 -12.21 -10.67
C CYS A 139 -13.63 -12.61 -9.53
N PRO A 140 -14.71 -13.35 -9.79
CA PRO A 140 -15.58 -13.83 -8.73
C PRO A 140 -14.74 -14.61 -7.73
N ASP A 141 -15.00 -14.35 -6.45
CA ASP A 141 -14.45 -15.11 -5.33
C ASP A 141 -14.81 -16.59 -5.60
N VAL A 142 -13.82 -17.38 -6.05
CA VAL A 142 -13.95 -18.83 -6.04
C VAL A 142 -13.84 -19.19 -4.57
N GLY A 143 -14.94 -19.00 -3.84
CA GLY A 143 -15.19 -19.63 -2.57
C GLY A 143 -15.11 -21.12 -2.84
N ASN A 144 -13.93 -21.70 -2.58
CA ASN A 144 -13.78 -23.13 -2.58
C ASN A 144 -14.18 -23.59 -1.18
N GLU A 145 -15.36 -24.19 -1.14
CA GLU A 145 -15.81 -25.17 -0.18
C GLU A 145 -14.65 -26.03 0.34
N VAL A 146 -14.45 -26.04 1.66
CA VAL A 146 -14.32 -27.25 2.50
C VAL A 146 -14.82 -26.93 3.91
#